data_AF-A0A9P5ZKI3-F1
#
_entry.id   AF-A0A9P5ZKI3-F1
#
_cell.length_a   1.000
_cell.length_b   1.000
_cell.length_c   1.000
_cell.angle_alpha   90.00
_cell.angle_beta   90.00
_cell.angle_gamma   90.00
#
_symmetry.space_group_name_H-M   'P 1'
#
loop_
_entity.id
_entity.type
_entity.pdbx_description
1 polymer ?
#
loop_
_entity_poly.entity_id
_entity_poly.type
_entity_poly.pdbx_seq_one_letter_code
_entity_poly.pdbx_strand_id
1 'polypeptide(L)'
;MKLMATIIFNVLLMLDDLLRAFHKPFIMPTLSLREQLTSLAKFTFLAFVHHCLHGTGFMTNQLYTDLQSVVKTVFFNVAKQKELDSSKPYYLYQQGLDHQEQMFGDV
;
A
#
# COMPACT_ATOMS: atom_id res chain seq x y z
N MET A 1 -22.94 24.72 -12.23
CA MET A 1 -23.26 23.74 -11.15
C MET A 1 -22.91 22.29 -11.51
N LYS A 2 -23.35 21.73 -12.67
CA LYS A 2 -22.99 20.35 -13.09
C LYS A 2 -21.49 20.05 -13.18
N LEU A 3 -20.69 20.94 -13.77
CA LEU A 3 -19.24 20.74 -13.95
C LEU A 3 -18.49 20.55 -12.61
N MET A 4 -18.81 21.38 -11.61
CA MET A 4 -18.18 21.32 -10.29
C MET A 4 -18.49 19.99 -9.58
N ALA A 5 -19.74 19.53 -9.67
CA ALA A 5 -20.14 18.24 -9.12
C ALA A 5 -19.40 17.07 -9.79
N THR A 6 -19.21 17.12 -11.12
CA THR A 6 -18.43 16.12 -11.86
C THR A 6 -16.96 16.11 -11.43
N ILE A 7 -16.34 17.27 -11.25
CA ILE A 7 -14.94 17.37 -10.80
C ILE A 7 -14.78 16.76 -9.41
N ILE A 8 -15.64 17.14 -8.46
CA ILE A 8 -15.61 16.60 -7.08
C ILE A 8 -15.77 15.08 -7.10
N PHE A 9 -16.73 14.57 -7.86
CA PHE A 9 -16.96 13.13 -7.98
C PHE A 9 -15.72 12.39 -8.52
N ASN A 10 -15.08 12.91 -9.56
CA ASN A 10 -13.88 12.30 -10.12
C ASN A 10 -12.70 12.31 -9.14
N VAL A 11 -12.52 13.40 -8.37
CA VAL A 11 -11.48 13.47 -7.34
C VAL A 11 -11.72 12.41 -6.26
N LEU A 12 -12.97 12.23 -5.83
CA LEU A 12 -13.32 11.19 -4.86
C LEU A 12 -13.04 9.79 -5.40
N LEU A 13 -13.34 9.52 -6.67
CA LEU A 13 -13.02 8.24 -7.31
C LEU A 13 -11.50 7.99 -7.39
N MET A 14 -10.70 9.02 -7.69
CA MET A 14 -9.24 8.89 -7.73
C MET A 14 -8.67 8.61 -6.34
N LEU A 15 -9.12 9.36 -5.32
CA LEU A 15 -8.70 9.15 -3.94
C LEU A 15 -9.08 7.75 -3.46
N ASP A 16 -10.30 7.33 -3.76
CA ASP A 16 -10.79 6.02 -3.46
C ASP A 16 -9.95 4.90 -4.10
N ASP A 17 -9.61 5.04 -5.38
CA ASP A 17 -8.78 4.06 -6.08
C ASP A 17 -7.37 3.98 -5.49
N LEU A 18 -6.77 5.12 -5.13
CA LEU A 18 -5.48 5.18 -4.44
C LEU A 18 -5.53 4.46 -3.08
N LEU A 19 -6.53 4.79 -2.25
CA LEU A 19 -6.68 4.22 -0.92
C LEU A 19 -6.97 2.72 -0.98
N ARG A 20 -7.81 2.27 -1.92
CA ARG A 20 -8.08 0.85 -2.15
C ARG A 20 -6.85 0.10 -2.63
N ALA A 21 -6.06 0.70 -3.52
CA ALA A 21 -4.83 0.09 -4.04
C ALA A 21 -3.82 -0.20 -2.91
N PHE A 22 -3.76 0.67 -1.90
CA PHE A 22 -2.89 0.50 -0.73
C PHE A 22 -3.45 -0.47 0.32
N HIS A 23 -4.68 -0.25 0.81
CA HIS A 23 -5.14 -0.94 2.03
C HIS A 23 -5.69 -2.36 1.77
N LYS A 24 -6.38 -2.58 0.64
CA LYS A 24 -7.01 -3.89 0.35
C LYS A 24 -6.03 -5.06 0.37
N PRO A 25 -4.79 -4.92 -0.15
CA PRO A 25 -3.77 -5.96 -0.06
C PRO A 25 -3.51 -6.50 1.34
N PHE A 26 -3.70 -5.67 2.38
CA PHE A 26 -3.44 -6.06 3.76
C PHE A 26 -4.66 -6.64 4.48
N ILE A 27 -5.88 -6.26 4.10
CA ILE A 27 -7.09 -6.65 4.83
C ILE A 27 -7.96 -7.70 4.12
N MET A 28 -7.66 -7.98 2.84
CA MET A 28 -8.50 -8.86 2.03
C MET A 28 -7.80 -10.21 1.79
N PRO A 29 -8.08 -11.23 2.62
CA PRO A 29 -7.40 -12.53 2.54
C PRO A 29 -7.81 -13.34 1.29
N THR A 30 -8.89 -12.94 0.62
CA THR A 30 -9.35 -13.59 -0.62
C THR A 30 -8.49 -13.23 -1.83
N LEU A 31 -7.65 -12.20 -1.75
CA LEU A 31 -6.72 -11.84 -2.82
C LEU A 31 -5.51 -12.78 -2.80
N SER A 32 -5.11 -13.25 -3.97
CA SER A 32 -3.82 -13.92 -4.14
C SER A 32 -2.65 -12.95 -3.91
N LEU A 33 -1.48 -13.49 -3.53
CA LEU A 33 -0.27 -12.70 -3.36
C LEU A 33 0.08 -11.86 -4.61
N ARG A 34 -0.18 -12.40 -5.80
CA ARG A 34 0.04 -11.69 -7.06
C ARG A 34 -0.88 -10.47 -7.20
N GLU A 35 -2.16 -10.61 -6.87
CA GLU A 35 -3.14 -9.52 -6.91
C GLU A 35 -2.81 -8.46 -5.88
N GLN A 36 -2.42 -8.88 -4.67
CA GLN A 36 -1.96 -7.99 -3.60
C GLN A 36 -0.76 -7.15 -4.07
N LEU A 37 0.28 -7.78 -4.63
CA LEU A 37 1.46 -7.06 -5.13
C LEU A 37 1.14 -6.15 -6.31
N THR A 38 0.26 -6.57 -7.21
CA THR A 38 -0.17 -5.75 -8.36
C THR A 38 -0.92 -4.51 -7.89
N SER A 39 -1.77 -4.65 -6.87
CA SER A 39 -2.48 -3.54 -6.24
C SER A 39 -1.51 -2.57 -5.54
N LEU A 40 -0.52 -3.07 -4.80
CA LEU A 40 0.50 -2.22 -4.17
C LEU A 40 1.38 -1.50 -5.21
N ALA A 41 1.75 -2.16 -6.31
CA ALA A 41 2.45 -1.52 -7.40
C ALA A 41 1.61 -0.38 -8.02
N LYS A 42 0.31 -0.63 -8.23
CA LYS A 42 -0.63 0.41 -8.67
C LYS A 42 -0.63 1.61 -7.72
N PHE A 43 -0.69 1.37 -6.41
CA PHE A 43 -0.59 2.44 -5.41
C PHE A 43 0.72 3.24 -5.57
N THR A 44 1.88 2.58 -5.68
CA THR A 44 3.17 3.26 -5.82
C THR A 44 3.18 4.23 -6.99
N PHE A 45 2.68 3.82 -8.17
CA PHE A 45 2.63 4.68 -9.34
C PHE A 45 1.62 5.83 -9.18
N LEU A 46 0.43 5.57 -8.64
CA LEU A 46 -0.57 6.62 -8.42
C LEU A 46 -0.09 7.65 -7.40
N ALA A 47 0.48 7.20 -6.28
CA ALA A 47 1.04 8.08 -5.25
C ALA A 47 2.20 8.91 -5.80
N PHE A 48 3.08 8.31 -6.62
CA PHE A 48 4.17 9.01 -7.28
C PHE A 48 3.67 10.13 -8.20
N VAL A 49 2.71 9.83 -9.08
CA VAL A 49 2.13 10.84 -10.00
C VAL A 49 1.52 12.00 -9.22
N HIS A 50 0.73 11.72 -8.18
CA HIS A 50 0.15 12.79 -7.37
C HIS A 50 1.19 13.59 -6.59
N HIS A 51 2.24 12.93 -6.08
CA HIS A 51 3.34 13.62 -5.41
C HIS A 51 4.14 14.51 -6.37
N CYS A 52 4.38 14.09 -7.61
CA CYS A 52 5.02 14.93 -8.63
C CYS A 52 4.16 16.15 -9.04
N LEU A 53 2.84 15.96 -9.17
CA LEU A 53 1.94 17.02 -9.64
C LEU A 53 1.54 18.02 -8.56
N HIS A 54 1.42 17.57 -7.31
CA HIS A 54 0.85 18.36 -6.22
C HIS A 54 1.80 18.51 -5.02
N GLY A 55 2.95 17.83 -5.03
CA GLY A 55 3.95 17.88 -3.97
C GLY A 55 3.37 17.52 -2.61
N THR A 56 3.73 18.33 -1.62
CA THR A 56 3.26 18.23 -0.24
C THR A 56 1.79 18.61 -0.04
N GLY A 57 1.16 19.23 -1.04
CA GLY A 57 -0.26 19.59 -1.00
C GLY A 57 -1.19 18.38 -1.08
N PHE A 58 -0.71 17.24 -1.61
CA PHE A 58 -1.46 15.99 -1.64
C PHE A 58 -1.13 15.07 -0.45
N MET A 59 0.16 14.87 -0.19
CA MET A 59 0.66 14.11 0.95
C MET A 59 1.98 14.68 1.41
N THR A 60 2.21 14.72 2.72
CA THR A 60 3.49 15.20 3.27
C THR A 60 4.64 14.31 2.76
N ASN A 61 5.85 14.88 2.66
CA ASN A 61 7.03 14.10 2.26
C ASN A 61 7.24 12.88 3.15
N GLN A 62 6.96 13.04 4.45
CA GLN A 62 7.03 11.96 5.42
C GLN A 62 6.04 10.84 5.08
N LEU A 63 4.76 11.18 4.92
CA LEU A 63 3.72 10.20 4.58
C LEU A 63 4.01 9.50 3.25
N TYR A 64 4.42 10.24 2.21
CA TYR A 64 4.82 9.65 0.93
C TYR A 64 5.95 8.64 1.10
N THR A 65 7.02 9.03 1.81
CA THR A 65 8.21 8.19 2.00
C THR A 65 7.87 6.95 2.81
N ASP A 66 7.07 7.08 3.86
CA ASP A 66 6.66 5.97 4.72
C ASP A 66 5.82 4.95 3.93
N LEU A 67 4.82 5.42 3.18
CA LEU A 67 3.96 4.55 2.37
C LEU A 67 4.75 3.83 1.25
N GLN A 68 5.67 4.53 0.58
CA GLN A 68 6.54 3.90 -0.43
C GLN A 68 7.49 2.86 0.20
N SER A 69 7.99 3.14 1.40
CA SER A 69 8.86 2.25 2.15
C SER A 69 8.14 0.98 2.61
N VAL A 70 6.86 1.08 3.00
CA VAL A 70 6.00 -0.08 3.28
C VAL A 70 5.91 -0.98 2.03
N VAL A 71 5.56 -0.42 0.88
CA VAL A 71 5.45 -1.21 -0.37
C VAL A 71 6.78 -1.84 -0.73
N LYS A 72 7.87 -1.07 -0.71
CA LYS A 72 9.21 -1.58 -1.00
C LYS A 72 9.59 -2.76 -0.10
N THR A 73 9.30 -2.65 1.19
CA THR A 73 9.56 -3.69 2.19
C THR A 73 8.77 -4.97 1.87
N VAL A 74 7.49 -4.84 1.49
CA VAL A 74 6.67 -5.98 1.05
C VAL A 74 7.32 -6.70 -0.14
N PHE A 75 7.69 -5.96 -1.20
CA PHE A 75 8.31 -6.57 -2.38
C PHE A 75 9.64 -7.27 -2.05
N PHE A 76 10.47 -6.64 -1.22
CA PHE A 76 11.73 -7.21 -0.78
C PHE A 76 11.52 -8.50 0.03
N ASN A 77 10.60 -8.49 0.98
CA ASN A 77 10.33 -9.64 1.84
C ASN A 77 9.69 -10.81 1.07
N VAL A 78 8.83 -10.53 0.08
CA VAL A 78 8.31 -11.58 -0.81
C VAL A 78 9.44 -12.20 -1.63
N ALA A 79 10.33 -11.39 -2.22
CA ALA A 79 11.47 -11.90 -2.98
C ALA A 79 12.39 -12.74 -2.08
N LYS A 80 12.70 -12.23 -0.89
CA LYS A 80 13.47 -12.95 0.13
C LYS A 80 12.83 -14.29 0.51
N GLN A 81 11.52 -14.33 0.72
CA GLN A 81 10.81 -15.57 1.05
C GLN A 81 10.92 -16.60 -0.06
N LYS A 82 10.83 -16.18 -1.34
CA LYS A 82 10.98 -17.09 -2.49
C LYS A 82 12.35 -17.74 -2.54
N GLU A 83 13.41 -17.00 -2.20
CA GLU A 83 14.77 -17.52 -2.13
C GLU A 83 14.99 -18.43 -0.92
N LEU A 84 14.38 -18.11 0.23
CA LEU A 84 14.52 -18.90 1.45
C LEU A 84 13.73 -20.22 1.42
N ASP A 85 12.44 -20.14 1.08
CA ASP A 85 11.56 -21.29 0.95
C ASP A 85 10.31 -20.92 0.12
N SER A 86 10.36 -21.24 -1.17
CA SER A 86 9.26 -21.00 -2.12
C SER A 86 8.04 -21.92 -1.90
N SER A 87 8.15 -22.96 -1.06
CA SER A 87 7.03 -23.85 -0.75
C SER A 87 6.05 -23.26 0.27
N LYS A 88 6.48 -22.22 1.01
CA LYS A 88 5.67 -21.61 2.07
C LYS A 88 4.87 -20.43 1.55
N PRO A 89 3.60 -20.30 1.97
CA PRO A 89 2.81 -19.12 1.66
C PRO A 89 3.39 -17.90 2.38
N TYR A 90 3.24 -16.74 1.75
CA TYR A 90 3.61 -15.45 2.33
C TYR A 90 2.36 -14.61 2.52
N TYR A 91 2.15 -14.09 3.73
CA TYR A 91 0.94 -13.36 4.11
C TYR A 91 1.28 -11.90 4.46
N LEU A 92 0.77 -10.96 3.65
CA LEU A 92 1.06 -9.53 3.82
C LEU A 92 0.58 -8.97 5.16
N TYR A 93 -0.55 -9.45 5.69
CA TYR A 93 -1.07 -8.98 6.97
C TYR A 93 -0.16 -9.33 8.17
N GLN A 94 0.80 -10.24 7.99
CA GLN A 94 1.80 -10.58 9.01
C GLN A 94 3.05 -9.69 8.95
N GLN A 95 3.11 -8.71 8.03
CA GLN A 95 4.22 -7.74 7.97
C GLN A 95 4.18 -6.69 9.07
N GLY A 96 3.07 -6.55 9.80
CA GLY A 96 2.95 -5.63 10.92
C GLY A 96 3.89 -5.98 12.07
N LEU A 97 4.16 -5.00 12.91
CA LEU A 97 4.95 -5.18 14.12
C LEU A 97 4.11 -5.70 15.29
N ASP A 98 2.78 -5.76 15.18
CA ASP A 98 1.86 -6.12 16.27
C ASP A 98 2.26 -7.41 16.99
N HIS A 99 2.70 -8.43 16.24
CA HIS A 99 3.17 -9.68 16.84
C HIS A 99 4.49 -9.51 17.59
N GLN A 100 5.40 -8.68 17.07
CA GLN A 100 6.67 -8.36 17.74
C GLN A 100 6.44 -7.49 18.97
N GLU A 101 5.54 -6.50 18.89
CA GLU A 101 5.14 -5.67 20.04
C GLU A 101 4.49 -6.53 21.12
N GLN A 102 3.61 -7.46 20.75
CA GLN A 102 3.04 -8.41 21.71
C GLN A 102 4.11 -9.32 22.34
N MET A 103 5.13 -9.71 21.58
CA MET A 103 6.21 -10.58 22.06
C MET A 103 7.24 -9.86 22.95
N PHE A 104 7.49 -8.57 22.71
CA PHE A 104 8.60 -7.82 23.31
C PHE A 104 8.17 -6.56 24.06
N GLY A 105 6.89 -6.21 24.08
CA GLY A 105 6.35 -5.02 24.74
C GLY A 105 6.15 -5.15 26.26
N ASP A 106 6.26 -6.37 26.79
CA ASP A 106 6.18 -6.67 28.23
C ASP A 106 7.56 -6.69 28.93
N VAL A 107 8.64 -6.22 28.26
CA VAL A 107 10.02 -6.19 28.80
C VAL A 107 10.34 -4.86 29.47
#